data_AF-A0A1H5JAI6-F1
#
_entry.id   AF-A0A1H5JAI6-F1
#
_cell.length_a   1.000
_cell.length_b   1.000
_cell.length_c   1.000
_cell.angle_alpha   90.00
_cell.angle_beta   90.00
_cell.angle_gamma   90.00
#
_symmetry.space_group_name_H-M   'P 1'
#
loop_
_entity.id
_entity.type
_entity.pdbx_description
1 polymer ?
#
loop_
_entity_poly.entity_id
_entity_poly.type
_entity_poly.pdbx_seq_one_letter_code
_entity_poly.pdbx_strand_id
1 'polypeptide(L)'
;MVSLRETGRGMGRDEKPLDPRQSPVARLAFDLRRLRREAGGPTYAAMVRRAGYSVATLSRAAAGEQLPSLPVVRAYATACGADPGEWEERWYAVSRELTVREQADDAPSPYRGLARFEPGDEDLFFGRDTLGAELLNLTREHRVVALLGPSGSGKSSLLRAGLIPRLQRAVRSGEHGAAARPAAIRVLAPGARPLDRYRSALVPATGEGETWVVVDQFEELFTLCPHPAEREEFVAALLAAQDPGSCLRVVLGIRTDFAMRCHQYSGLAEVMRGASLTVTRMSTAELRETVVGPARAHNLVVERALTARLIADVTESGSALPLLSHALLETWKRRSGRTLTLASYERAGGLQGAITKSAEGVYARFDATRADTARRILLRLITPGTDNTPDTRRSTTRAELEALSGAPEADGVLEALARAGLITLDGAGVYLTHEALINAWPRLDHWIEQNREKLHFQRWLTEAADAWEAIGREQGVRISPIRLAQLAALASGAEQDDITPLEADFLAAGMATHRRTLRNRLVTLAMGSLLVATTLLTAAMARRQRRLLRGH
;
A
#
# COMPACT_ATOMS: atom_id res chain seq x y z
N MET A 1 -75.48 0.47 24.87
CA MET A 1 -74.28 0.33 25.73
C MET A 1 -73.11 -0.04 24.84
N VAL A 2 -72.32 0.95 24.44
CA VAL A 2 -71.14 0.77 23.59
C VAL A 2 -69.95 0.42 24.47
N SER A 3 -69.34 -0.73 24.19
CA SER A 3 -68.16 -1.27 24.85
C SER A 3 -66.91 -0.50 24.40
N LEU A 4 -66.23 0.17 25.34
CA LEU A 4 -64.94 0.83 25.13
C LEU A 4 -63.82 -0.21 25.19
N ARG A 5 -63.23 -0.50 24.03
CA ARG A 5 -61.97 -1.24 23.90
C ARG A 5 -60.81 -0.32 24.29
N GLU A 6 -60.08 -0.71 25.32
CA GLU A 6 -58.73 -0.22 25.61
C GLU A 6 -57.80 -0.54 24.43
N THR A 7 -57.16 0.50 23.89
CA THR A 7 -56.16 0.39 22.83
C THR A 7 -54.80 0.05 23.44
N GLY A 8 -54.32 -1.15 23.13
CA GLY A 8 -52.98 -1.62 23.50
C GLY A 8 -51.88 -0.73 22.93
N ARG A 9 -51.04 -0.18 23.82
CA ARG A 9 -49.73 0.39 23.48
C ARG A 9 -48.83 -0.71 22.92
N GLY A 10 -48.39 -0.56 21.67
CA GLY A 10 -47.42 -1.47 21.06
C GLY A 10 -46.07 -1.44 21.80
N MET A 11 -45.71 -2.56 22.42
CA MET A 11 -44.36 -2.80 22.94
C MET A 11 -43.39 -2.95 21.75
N GLY A 12 -42.54 -1.94 21.55
CA GLY A 12 -41.34 -2.07 20.74
C GLY A 12 -40.34 -3.01 21.43
N ARG A 13 -39.46 -3.64 20.63
CA ARG A 13 -38.40 -4.56 21.08
C ARG A 13 -37.59 -3.95 22.24
N ASP A 14 -37.51 -4.67 23.36
CA ASP A 14 -36.82 -4.19 24.57
C ASP A 14 -35.32 -3.97 24.33
N GLU A 15 -34.81 -2.88 24.90
CA GLU A 15 -33.39 -2.52 24.80
C GLU A 15 -32.54 -3.40 25.71
N LYS A 16 -31.42 -3.91 25.18
CA LYS A 16 -30.46 -4.69 25.98
C LYS A 16 -29.94 -3.85 27.17
N PRO A 17 -29.70 -4.45 28.34
CA PRO A 17 -29.09 -3.76 29.47
C PRO A 17 -27.76 -3.11 29.07
N LEU A 18 -27.53 -1.89 29.53
CA LEU A 18 -26.32 -1.11 29.23
C LEU A 18 -25.68 -0.66 30.54
N ASP A 19 -24.41 -1.03 30.76
CA ASP A 19 -23.64 -0.61 31.92
C ASP A 19 -22.88 0.70 31.62
N PRO A 20 -23.24 1.84 32.26
CA PRO A 20 -22.58 3.12 32.02
C PRO A 20 -21.12 3.17 32.50
N ARG A 21 -20.66 2.19 33.30
CA ARG A 21 -19.27 2.11 33.78
C ARG A 21 -18.33 1.46 32.77
N GLN A 22 -18.87 0.81 31.74
CA GLN A 22 -18.09 0.02 30.78
C GLN A 22 -17.21 0.90 29.87
N SER A 23 -17.70 2.04 29.41
CA SER A 23 -16.95 2.98 28.58
C SER A 23 -17.57 4.38 28.58
N PRO A 24 -16.82 5.43 28.17
CA PRO A 24 -17.36 6.78 28.03
C PRO A 24 -18.53 6.84 27.03
N VAL A 25 -18.48 5.99 26.00
CA VAL A 25 -19.55 5.84 25.00
C VAL A 25 -20.78 5.16 25.60
N ALA A 26 -20.58 4.11 26.41
CA ALA A 26 -21.67 3.43 27.12
C ALA A 26 -22.36 4.38 28.11
N ARG A 27 -21.59 5.26 28.77
CA ARG A 27 -22.13 6.32 29.63
C ARG A 27 -23.00 7.30 28.83
N LEU A 28 -22.51 7.83 27.71
CA LEU A 28 -23.29 8.73 26.86
C LEU A 28 -24.58 8.08 26.34
N ALA A 29 -24.51 6.83 25.89
CA ALA A 29 -25.67 6.10 25.42
C ALA A 29 -26.67 5.81 26.54
N PHE A 30 -26.19 5.52 27.75
CA PHE A 30 -27.03 5.38 28.94
C PHE A 30 -27.76 6.69 29.24
N ASP A 31 -27.06 7.83 29.16
CA ASP A 31 -27.63 9.15 29.36
C ASP A 31 -28.66 9.50 28.28
N LEU A 32 -28.41 9.18 27.01
CA LEU A 32 -29.39 9.36 25.92
C LEU A 32 -30.66 8.54 26.15
N ARG A 33 -30.53 7.29 26.61
CA ARG A 33 -31.70 6.47 27.00
C ARG A 33 -32.43 7.05 28.19
N ARG A 34 -31.71 7.62 29.16
CA ARG A 34 -32.30 8.31 30.31
C ARG A 34 -33.10 9.53 29.86
N LEU A 35 -32.52 10.37 29.00
CA LEU A 35 -33.18 11.53 28.41
C LEU A 35 -34.47 11.13 27.70
N ARG A 36 -34.43 10.08 26.90
CA ARG A 36 -35.63 9.59 26.20
C ARG A 36 -36.72 9.15 27.18
N ARG A 37 -36.36 8.49 28.28
CA ARG A 37 -37.33 8.12 29.34
C ARG A 37 -37.93 9.35 30.02
N GLU A 38 -37.09 10.34 30.36
CA GLU A 38 -37.51 11.61 30.96
C GLU A 38 -38.45 12.40 30.02
N ALA A 39 -38.25 12.30 28.71
CA ALA A 39 -39.11 12.90 27.68
C ALA A 39 -40.43 12.13 27.42
N GLY A 40 -40.81 11.19 28.29
CA GLY A 40 -42.04 10.39 28.15
C GLY A 40 -41.88 9.11 27.32
N GLY A 41 -40.65 8.69 27.03
CA GLY A 41 -40.33 7.43 26.35
C GLY A 41 -40.80 7.34 24.90
N PRO A 42 -40.63 8.36 24.03
CA PRO A 42 -41.03 8.26 22.64
C PRO A 42 -40.31 7.09 21.95
N THR A 43 -41.02 6.34 21.12
CA THR A 43 -40.39 5.28 20.31
C THR A 43 -39.43 5.92 19.30
N TYR A 44 -38.40 5.18 18.87
CA TYR A 44 -37.49 5.65 17.84
C TYR A 44 -38.23 6.06 16.56
N ALA A 45 -39.32 5.35 16.21
CA ALA A 45 -40.19 5.69 15.09
C ALA A 45 -40.86 7.07 15.26
N ALA A 46 -41.31 7.40 16.48
CA ALA A 46 -41.89 8.71 16.78
C ALA A 46 -40.85 9.84 16.72
N MET A 47 -39.58 9.53 17.03
CA MET A 47 -38.47 10.50 17.00
C MET A 47 -38.00 10.86 15.58
N VAL A 48 -38.19 9.98 14.58
CA VAL A 48 -37.70 10.20 13.20
C VAL A 48 -38.11 11.55 12.64
N ARG A 49 -39.38 11.96 12.79
CA ARG A 49 -39.89 13.24 12.27
C ARG A 49 -39.24 14.47 12.90
N ARG A 50 -38.80 14.36 14.16
CA ARG A 50 -38.19 15.47 14.91
C ARG A 50 -36.67 15.48 14.81
N ALA A 51 -36.05 14.31 14.66
CA ALA A 51 -34.60 14.16 14.56
C ALA A 51 -34.09 14.23 13.11
N GLY A 52 -34.91 13.93 12.10
CA GLY A 52 -34.47 13.86 10.70
C GLY A 52 -33.55 12.66 10.39
N TYR A 53 -33.49 11.67 11.27
CA TYR A 53 -32.65 10.47 11.13
C TYR A 53 -33.47 9.18 11.21
N SER A 54 -32.96 8.12 10.57
CA SER A 54 -33.61 6.80 10.56
C SER A 54 -33.70 6.17 11.96
N VAL A 55 -34.67 5.27 12.16
CA VAL A 55 -34.80 4.46 13.38
C VAL A 55 -33.50 3.72 13.69
N ALA A 56 -32.82 3.19 12.67
CA ALA A 56 -31.56 2.47 12.84
C ALA A 56 -30.44 3.37 13.37
N THR A 57 -30.36 4.62 12.89
CA THR A 57 -29.39 5.62 13.33
C THR A 57 -29.62 6.01 14.80
N LEU A 58 -30.87 6.30 15.18
CA LEU A 58 -31.22 6.69 16.55
C LEU A 58 -31.04 5.52 17.55
N SER A 59 -31.42 4.31 17.15
CA SER A 59 -31.22 3.11 17.94
C SER A 59 -29.73 2.82 18.16
N ARG A 60 -28.92 2.92 17.09
CA ARG A 60 -27.45 2.77 17.18
C ARG A 60 -26.81 3.84 18.06
N ALA A 61 -27.31 5.07 18.01
CA ALA A 61 -26.82 6.16 18.85
C ALA A 61 -26.98 5.87 20.35
N ALA A 62 -28.06 5.19 20.71
CA ALA A 62 -28.35 4.77 22.08
C ALA A 62 -27.83 3.36 22.41
N ALA A 63 -27.13 2.67 21.51
CA ALA A 63 -26.67 1.30 21.73
C ALA A 63 -25.46 1.22 22.69
N GLY A 64 -24.62 2.27 22.74
CA GLY A 64 -23.40 2.29 23.56
C GLY A 64 -22.19 1.62 22.91
N GLU A 65 -22.30 1.24 21.64
CA GLU A 65 -21.25 0.52 20.90
C GLU A 65 -20.24 1.44 20.19
N GLN A 66 -20.69 2.61 19.73
CA GLN A 66 -19.86 3.59 19.03
C GLN A 66 -20.31 5.01 19.40
N LEU A 67 -19.36 5.94 19.49
CA LEU A 67 -19.67 7.36 19.67
C LEU A 67 -20.52 7.84 18.47
N PRO A 68 -21.77 8.30 18.67
CA PRO A 68 -22.59 8.82 17.60
C PRO A 68 -22.00 10.13 17.07
N SER A 69 -22.27 10.50 15.82
CA SER A 69 -21.82 11.81 15.32
C SER A 69 -22.51 12.94 16.09
N LEU A 70 -21.83 14.09 16.25
CA LEU A 70 -22.38 15.25 16.93
C LEU A 70 -23.75 15.69 16.37
N PRO A 71 -23.99 15.72 15.04
CA PRO A 71 -25.32 16.00 14.48
C PRO A 71 -26.41 15.04 14.96
N VAL A 72 -26.09 13.75 15.12
CA VAL A 72 -27.05 12.74 15.58
C VAL A 72 -27.37 12.94 17.07
N VAL A 73 -26.39 13.26 17.91
CA VAL A 73 -26.62 13.55 19.33
C VAL A 73 -27.47 14.81 19.51
N ARG A 74 -27.17 15.89 18.77
CA ARG A 74 -27.96 17.12 18.78
C ARG A 74 -29.41 16.86 18.36
N ALA A 75 -29.61 16.11 17.27
CA ALA A 75 -30.95 15.77 16.80
C ALA A 75 -31.73 14.85 17.75
N TYR A 76 -31.04 13.91 18.43
CA TYR A 76 -31.64 13.07 19.46
C TYR A 76 -32.12 13.91 20.64
N ALA A 77 -31.29 14.84 21.12
CA ALA A 77 -31.63 15.77 22.19
C ALA A 77 -32.85 16.64 21.83
N THR A 78 -32.85 17.26 20.64
CA THR A 78 -33.98 18.04 20.13
C THR A 78 -35.27 17.22 20.04
N ALA A 79 -35.19 15.97 19.58
CA ALA A 79 -36.34 15.09 19.47
C ALA A 79 -36.92 14.70 20.84
N CYS A 80 -36.09 14.68 21.88
CA CYS A 80 -36.50 14.49 23.27
C CYS A 80 -36.85 15.79 24.00
N GLY A 81 -36.76 16.95 23.34
CA GLY A 81 -37.08 18.25 23.94
C GLY A 81 -36.00 18.81 24.88
N ALA A 82 -34.77 18.32 24.80
CA ALA A 82 -33.63 18.86 25.53
C ALA A 82 -32.88 19.92 24.72
N ASP A 83 -32.10 20.76 25.41
CA ASP A 83 -31.19 21.72 24.79
C ASP A 83 -30.02 21.00 24.10
N PRO A 84 -29.85 21.14 22.77
CA PRO A 84 -28.74 20.53 22.05
C PRO A 84 -27.36 21.01 22.51
N GLY A 85 -27.24 22.21 23.10
CA GLY A 85 -25.97 22.76 23.58
C GLY A 85 -25.37 21.96 24.74
N GLU A 86 -26.19 21.58 25.72
CA GLU A 86 -25.76 20.73 26.85
C GLU A 86 -25.27 19.36 26.38
N TRP A 87 -25.93 18.80 25.36
CA TRP A 87 -25.55 17.50 24.80
C TRP A 87 -24.33 17.56 23.89
N GLU A 88 -24.08 18.72 23.28
CA GLU A 88 -22.84 19.01 22.55
C GLU A 88 -21.64 19.06 23.51
N GLU A 89 -21.76 19.73 24.65
CA GLU A 89 -20.71 19.73 25.68
C GLU A 89 -20.41 18.32 26.21
N ARG A 90 -21.44 17.52 26.48
CA ARG A 90 -21.28 16.12 26.91
C ARG A 90 -20.63 15.27 25.83
N TRP A 91 -20.97 15.50 24.56
CA TRP A 91 -20.32 14.83 23.44
C TRP A 91 -18.84 15.18 23.36
N TYR A 92 -18.48 16.46 23.46
CA TYR A 92 -17.08 16.89 23.49
C TYR A 92 -16.33 16.34 24.70
N ALA A 93 -16.95 16.27 25.87
CA ALA A 93 -16.33 15.67 27.05
C ALA A 93 -16.00 14.18 26.85
N VAL A 94 -16.93 13.42 26.26
CA VAL A 94 -16.72 12.01 25.92
C VAL A 94 -15.67 11.86 24.82
N SER A 95 -15.71 12.71 23.79
CA SER A 95 -14.71 12.74 22.71
C SER A 95 -13.31 12.99 23.27
N ARG A 96 -13.14 14.00 24.15
CA ARG A 96 -11.88 14.28 24.84
C ARG A 96 -11.42 13.11 25.72
N GLU A 97 -12.32 12.47 26.47
CA GLU A 97 -11.95 11.31 27.28
C GLU A 97 -11.47 10.14 26.40
N LEU A 98 -12.08 9.94 25.23
CA LEU A 98 -11.63 8.93 24.27
C LEU A 98 -10.25 9.29 23.70
N THR A 99 -10.02 10.55 23.33
CA THR A 99 -8.71 11.02 22.87
C THR A 99 -7.64 10.91 23.95
N VAL A 100 -7.95 11.26 25.20
CA VAL A 100 -7.02 11.13 26.34
C VAL A 100 -6.76 9.66 26.66
N ARG A 101 -7.74 8.75 26.53
CA ARG A 101 -7.51 7.30 26.66
C ARG A 101 -6.67 6.74 25.51
N GLU A 102 -6.87 7.22 24.29
CA GLU A 102 -6.01 6.89 23.15
C GLU A 102 -4.57 7.37 23.36
N GLN A 103 -4.37 8.49 24.05
CA GLN A 103 -3.06 9.06 24.38
C GLN A 103 -2.41 8.46 25.66
N ALA A 104 -3.21 8.08 26.67
CA ALA A 104 -2.73 7.51 27.93
C ALA A 104 -2.37 6.02 27.81
N ASP A 105 -2.81 5.36 26.74
CA ASP A 105 -2.51 3.98 26.40
C ASP A 105 -1.30 3.87 25.45
N ASP A 106 -0.31 4.75 25.65
CA ASP A 106 0.95 4.88 24.89
C ASP A 106 1.88 3.65 25.01
N ALA A 107 1.36 2.54 25.56
CA ALA A 107 2.03 1.26 25.53
C ALA A 107 2.12 0.80 24.06
N PRO A 108 3.33 0.49 23.54
CA PRO A 108 3.48 0.06 22.17
C PRO A 108 2.65 -1.22 21.94
N SER A 109 1.83 -1.19 20.88
CA SER A 109 1.05 -2.35 20.45
C SER A 109 2.00 -3.54 20.19
N PRO A 110 1.68 -4.74 20.68
CA PRO A 110 2.46 -5.94 20.36
C PRO A 110 2.25 -6.40 18.91
N TYR A 111 1.31 -5.80 18.18
CA TYR A 111 1.01 -6.11 16.78
C TYR A 111 1.35 -4.92 15.90
N ARG A 112 2.12 -5.16 14.84
CA ARG A 112 2.65 -4.13 13.92
C ARG A 112 1.60 -3.58 12.93
N GLY A 113 0.47 -4.27 12.79
CA GLY A 113 -0.51 -3.94 11.76
C GLY A 113 0.03 -4.19 10.36
N LEU A 114 -0.17 -3.23 9.46
CA LEU A 114 0.42 -3.27 8.12
C LEU A 114 1.91 -2.90 8.09
N ALA A 115 2.43 -2.26 9.15
CA ALA A 115 3.82 -1.87 9.19
C ALA A 115 4.73 -3.11 9.08
N ARG A 116 5.82 -2.95 8.34
CA ARG A 116 6.84 -4.00 8.23
C ARG A 116 7.52 -4.24 9.58
N PHE A 117 7.94 -5.48 9.80
CA PHE A 117 8.84 -5.84 10.88
C PHE A 117 10.25 -5.36 10.55
N GLU A 118 10.93 -4.80 11.54
CA GLU A 118 12.32 -4.40 11.48
C GLU A 118 13.20 -5.30 12.36
N PRO A 119 14.54 -5.26 12.22
CA PRO A 119 15.42 -6.04 13.08
C PRO A 119 15.25 -5.81 14.59
N GLY A 120 14.75 -4.64 15.00
CA GLY A 120 14.43 -4.36 16.40
C GLY A 120 13.15 -5.02 16.91
N ASP A 121 12.29 -5.54 16.03
CA ASP A 121 10.99 -6.12 16.37
C ASP A 121 11.05 -7.63 16.68
N GLU A 122 12.24 -8.16 17.02
CA GLU A 122 12.45 -9.58 17.36
C GLU A 122 11.45 -10.06 18.41
N ASP A 123 11.28 -9.29 19.49
CA ASP A 123 10.42 -9.64 20.63
C ASP A 123 8.92 -9.65 20.28
N LEU A 124 8.57 -9.24 19.05
CA LEU A 124 7.22 -9.26 18.48
C LEU A 124 7.05 -10.35 17.42
N PHE A 125 8.13 -11.04 17.02
CA PHE A 125 8.14 -11.96 15.89
C PHE A 125 8.11 -13.43 16.36
N PHE A 126 6.91 -14.03 16.32
CA PHE A 126 6.68 -15.40 16.79
C PHE A 126 6.18 -16.32 15.69
N GLY A 127 6.26 -17.64 15.94
CA GLY A 127 5.69 -18.66 15.07
C GLY A 127 6.53 -19.00 13.84
N ARG A 128 7.77 -18.50 13.74
CA ARG A 128 8.71 -18.83 12.66
C ARG A 128 10.09 -19.24 13.16
N ASP A 129 10.18 -19.72 14.38
CA ASP A 129 11.47 -20.03 15.01
C ASP A 129 12.22 -21.16 14.31
N THR A 130 11.53 -22.24 13.95
CA THR A 130 12.10 -23.36 13.20
C THR A 130 12.61 -22.91 11.83
N LEU A 131 11.77 -22.22 11.06
CA LEU A 131 12.13 -21.73 9.72
C LEU A 131 13.28 -20.71 9.78
N GLY A 132 13.31 -19.87 10.82
CA GLY A 132 14.41 -18.93 11.07
C GLY A 132 15.73 -19.63 11.41
N ALA A 133 15.68 -20.75 12.14
CA ALA A 133 16.85 -21.58 12.42
C ALA A 133 17.36 -22.32 11.18
N GLU A 134 16.45 -22.87 10.36
CA GLU A 134 16.78 -23.48 9.07
C GLU A 134 17.46 -22.47 8.13
N LEU A 135 16.92 -21.26 8.01
CA LEU A 135 17.51 -20.19 7.22
C LEU A 135 18.90 -19.79 7.73
N LEU A 136 19.08 -19.70 9.05
CA LEU A 136 20.38 -19.41 9.65
C LEU A 136 21.41 -20.51 9.34
N ASN A 137 21.02 -21.78 9.38
CA ASN A 137 21.92 -22.88 9.05
C ASN A 137 22.27 -22.89 7.57
N LEU A 138 21.29 -22.69 6.68
CA LEU A 138 21.53 -22.62 5.25
C LEU A 138 22.49 -21.48 4.89
N THR A 139 22.38 -20.33 5.56
CA THR A 139 23.30 -19.20 5.35
C THR A 139 24.68 -19.39 5.96
N ARG A 140 24.89 -20.39 6.81
CA ARG A 140 26.23 -20.82 7.26
C ARG A 140 26.90 -21.70 6.22
N GLU A 141 26.14 -22.61 5.62
CA GLU A 141 26.59 -23.57 4.61
C GLU A 141 26.89 -22.90 3.26
N HIS A 142 26.07 -21.91 2.87
CA HIS A 142 26.18 -21.24 1.58
C HIS A 142 26.41 -19.74 1.74
N ARG A 143 27.25 -19.17 0.87
CA ARG A 143 27.52 -17.73 0.84
C ARG A 143 26.41 -16.93 0.16
N VAL A 144 25.65 -17.54 -0.74
CA VAL A 144 24.49 -16.93 -1.40
C VAL A 144 23.29 -17.86 -1.20
N VAL A 145 22.22 -17.33 -0.60
CA VAL A 145 21.01 -18.07 -0.26
C VAL A 145 19.77 -17.36 -0.80
N ALA A 146 18.79 -18.12 -1.29
CA ALA A 146 17.50 -17.59 -1.73
C ALA A 146 16.36 -18.03 -0.80
N LEU A 147 15.57 -17.07 -0.31
CA LEU A 147 14.34 -17.29 0.42
C LEU A 147 13.14 -17.06 -0.51
N LEU A 148 12.41 -18.12 -0.81
CA LEU A 148 11.30 -18.13 -1.76
C LEU A 148 9.96 -18.14 -1.06
N GLY A 149 8.98 -17.41 -1.58
CA GLY A 149 7.60 -17.49 -1.06
C GLY A 149 6.64 -16.52 -1.73
N PRO A 150 5.31 -16.76 -1.66
CA PRO A 150 4.33 -15.86 -2.25
C PRO A 150 4.32 -14.48 -1.57
N SER A 151 3.66 -13.48 -2.19
CA SER A 151 3.45 -12.18 -1.52
C SER A 151 2.71 -12.36 -0.20
N GLY A 152 3.08 -11.60 0.83
CA GLY A 152 2.43 -11.67 2.15
C GLY A 152 2.71 -12.96 2.98
N SER A 153 3.59 -13.86 2.54
CA SER A 153 3.98 -15.06 3.32
C SER A 153 4.89 -14.80 4.53
N GLY A 154 5.35 -13.55 4.69
CA GLY A 154 6.24 -13.14 5.78
C GLY A 154 7.74 -13.23 5.47
N LYS A 155 8.14 -13.32 4.19
CA LYS A 155 9.58 -13.32 3.79
C LYS A 155 10.36 -12.16 4.38
N SER A 156 9.90 -10.93 4.14
CA SER A 156 10.55 -9.71 4.62
C SER A 156 10.62 -9.68 6.14
N SER A 157 9.55 -10.11 6.84
CA SER A 157 9.55 -10.23 8.30
C SER A 157 10.54 -11.28 8.79
N LEU A 158 10.64 -12.43 8.13
CA LEU A 158 11.59 -13.48 8.46
C LEU A 158 13.04 -13.03 8.23
N LEU A 159 13.32 -12.30 7.15
CA LEU A 159 14.64 -11.73 6.92
C LEU A 159 15.00 -10.69 7.98
N ARG A 160 14.07 -9.76 8.26
CA ARG A 160 14.32 -8.60 9.12
C ARG A 160 14.27 -8.93 10.61
N ALA A 161 13.17 -9.47 11.13
CA ALA A 161 13.01 -9.78 12.55
C ALA A 161 13.39 -11.24 12.89
N GLY A 162 13.48 -12.12 11.90
CA GLY A 162 13.89 -13.52 12.10
C GLY A 162 15.41 -13.72 12.00
N LEU A 163 16.00 -13.45 10.84
CA LEU A 163 17.39 -13.78 10.52
C LEU A 163 18.38 -12.77 11.10
N ILE A 164 18.20 -11.47 10.85
CA ILE A 164 19.17 -10.44 11.27
C ILE A 164 19.43 -10.45 12.79
N PRO A 165 18.42 -10.56 13.67
CA PRO A 165 18.67 -10.55 15.11
C PRO A 165 19.39 -11.83 15.57
N ARG A 166 19.13 -12.97 14.91
CA ARG A 166 19.88 -14.23 15.13
C ARG A 166 21.34 -14.10 14.73
N LEU A 167 21.62 -13.46 13.59
CA LEU A 167 23.00 -13.14 13.16
C LEU A 167 23.70 -12.23 14.18
N GLN A 168 23.01 -11.20 14.67
CA GLN A 168 23.54 -10.28 15.69
C GLN A 168 23.74 -10.93 17.07
N ARG A 169 22.95 -11.95 17.43
CA ARG A 169 23.10 -12.70 18.69
C ARG A 169 24.26 -13.68 18.64
N ALA A 170 24.46 -14.37 17.52
CA ALA A 170 25.64 -15.24 17.32
C ALA A 170 26.97 -14.49 17.53
N VAL A 171 27.03 -13.21 17.15
CA VAL A 171 28.18 -12.32 17.44
C VAL A 171 28.42 -12.14 18.93
N ARG A 172 27.34 -12.01 19.72
CA ARG A 172 27.39 -11.65 21.14
C ARG A 172 27.68 -12.86 22.03
N SER A 173 27.23 -14.07 21.63
CA SER A 173 27.44 -15.31 22.41
C SER A 173 28.83 -15.93 22.23
N GLY A 174 29.61 -15.51 21.23
CA GLY A 174 30.94 -16.08 20.96
C GLY A 174 30.91 -17.53 20.48
N GLU A 175 29.74 -18.04 20.10
CA GLU A 175 29.55 -19.39 19.59
C GLU A 175 30.07 -19.50 18.15
N HIS A 176 31.34 -19.90 18.04
CA HIS A 176 32.09 -20.38 16.86
C HIS A 176 32.88 -19.37 16.00
N GLY A 177 34.06 -19.86 15.58
CA GLY A 177 35.10 -19.40 14.64
C GLY A 177 34.92 -18.11 13.82
N ALA A 178 36.05 -17.46 13.52
CA ALA A 178 36.21 -16.19 12.80
C ALA A 178 35.40 -16.01 11.49
N ALA A 179 34.83 -17.08 10.91
CA ALA A 179 34.10 -17.08 9.64
C ALA A 179 32.58 -16.78 9.73
N ALA A 180 32.04 -16.42 10.91
CA ALA A 180 30.59 -16.22 11.08
C ALA A 180 30.21 -14.92 11.82
N ARG A 181 31.15 -14.02 12.08
CA ARG A 181 30.89 -12.74 12.73
C ARG A 181 30.54 -11.68 11.67
N PRO A 182 29.29 -11.18 11.56
CA PRO A 182 29.00 -10.06 10.68
C PRO A 182 29.81 -8.81 11.07
N ALA A 183 30.68 -8.35 10.18
CA ALA A 183 31.32 -7.04 10.26
C ALA A 183 30.31 -5.92 9.96
N ALA A 184 29.36 -6.20 9.05
CA ALA A 184 28.22 -5.33 8.76
C ALA A 184 27.03 -6.17 8.28
N ILE A 185 25.82 -5.67 8.52
CA ILE A 185 24.57 -6.22 7.96
C ILE A 185 23.87 -5.09 7.22
N ARG A 186 23.59 -5.28 5.93
CA ARG A 186 22.99 -4.28 5.04
C ARG A 186 21.71 -4.87 4.45
N VAL A 187 20.60 -4.14 4.57
CA VAL A 187 19.31 -4.52 3.97
C VAL A 187 19.04 -3.63 2.77
N LEU A 188 18.86 -4.23 1.60
CA LEU A 188 18.67 -3.54 0.34
C LEU A 188 17.34 -3.94 -0.29
N ALA A 189 16.72 -3.01 -1.01
CA ALA A 189 15.66 -3.30 -1.98
C ALA A 189 16.14 -2.76 -3.33
N PRO A 190 16.15 -3.56 -4.42
CA PRO A 190 16.81 -3.19 -5.68
C PRO A 190 16.40 -1.83 -6.26
N GLY A 191 15.11 -1.55 -6.39
CA GLY A 191 14.62 -0.34 -7.06
C GLY A 191 15.03 -0.23 -8.54
N ALA A 192 14.97 1.01 -9.07
CA ALA A 192 15.14 1.27 -10.51
C ALA A 192 16.60 1.26 -10.99
N ARG A 193 17.54 1.69 -10.15
CA ARG A 193 18.98 1.70 -10.42
C ARG A 193 19.78 1.04 -9.29
N PRO A 194 19.67 -0.29 -9.13
CA PRO A 194 20.21 -1.00 -7.98
C PRO A 194 21.75 -0.93 -7.90
N LEU A 195 22.45 -1.00 -9.03
CA LEU A 195 23.91 -1.04 -9.00
C LEU A 195 24.47 0.34 -8.69
N ASP A 196 23.95 1.38 -9.35
CA ASP A 196 24.36 2.77 -9.09
C ASP A 196 24.16 3.12 -7.62
N ARG A 197 23.02 2.70 -7.05
CA ARG A 197 22.66 3.00 -5.66
C ARG A 197 23.47 2.22 -4.64
N TYR A 198 23.77 0.95 -4.90
CA TYR A 198 24.32 0.03 -3.90
C TYR A 198 25.73 -0.46 -4.18
N ARG A 199 26.44 0.06 -5.19
CA ARG A 199 27.82 -0.33 -5.51
C ARG A 199 28.73 -0.37 -4.27
N SER A 200 28.68 0.66 -3.42
CA SER A 200 29.46 0.70 -2.17
C SER A 200 28.93 -0.27 -1.11
N ALA A 201 27.62 -0.49 -1.06
CA ALA A 201 26.98 -1.43 -0.15
C ALA A 201 27.26 -2.91 -0.52
N LEU A 202 27.74 -3.18 -1.72
CA LEU A 202 28.21 -4.50 -2.16
C LEU A 202 29.72 -4.70 -1.95
N VAL A 203 30.46 -3.71 -1.46
CA VAL A 203 31.88 -3.88 -1.09
C VAL A 203 31.95 -4.34 0.37
N PRO A 204 32.72 -5.38 0.72
CA PRO A 204 32.87 -5.82 2.11
C PRO A 204 33.33 -4.67 3.01
N ALA A 205 32.72 -4.52 4.18
CA ALA A 205 33.20 -3.60 5.20
C ALA A 205 34.61 -3.98 5.66
N THR A 206 35.43 -2.98 5.92
CA THR A 206 36.76 -3.13 6.50
C THR A 206 36.64 -3.59 7.96
N GLY A 207 37.27 -4.70 8.33
CA GLY A 207 37.31 -5.21 9.70
C GLY A 207 37.41 -6.73 9.76
N GLU A 208 37.47 -7.28 10.97
CA GLU A 208 37.37 -8.73 11.18
C GLU A 208 35.91 -9.18 11.01
N GLY A 209 35.65 -10.04 10.02
CA GLY A 209 34.35 -10.66 9.79
C GLY A 209 33.82 -10.49 8.36
N GLU A 210 32.59 -10.92 8.14
CA GLU A 210 31.95 -10.92 6.82
C GLU A 210 30.85 -9.86 6.73
N THR A 211 30.63 -9.30 5.54
CA THR A 211 29.53 -8.38 5.28
C THR A 211 28.32 -9.14 4.75
N TRP A 212 27.20 -9.00 5.46
CA TRP A 212 25.94 -9.63 5.10
C TRP A 212 25.07 -8.65 4.33
N VAL A 213 24.63 -9.05 3.14
CA VAL A 213 23.75 -8.28 2.28
C VAL A 213 22.43 -9.03 2.16
N VAL A 214 21.38 -8.49 2.76
CA VAL A 214 20.02 -9.01 2.66
C VAL A 214 19.30 -8.19 1.59
N VAL A 215 19.06 -8.80 0.42
CA VAL A 215 18.30 -8.19 -0.67
C VAL A 215 16.85 -8.61 -0.53
N ASP A 216 16.04 -7.77 0.09
CA ASP A 216 14.60 -7.96 0.28
C ASP A 216 13.85 -7.47 -0.97
N GLN A 217 12.72 -8.09 -1.30
CA GLN A 217 11.96 -7.83 -2.54
C GLN A 217 12.83 -7.85 -3.82
N PHE A 218 13.60 -8.91 -4.01
CA PHE A 218 14.49 -9.06 -5.18
C PHE A 218 13.73 -8.94 -6.52
N GLU A 219 12.44 -9.27 -6.55
CA GLU A 219 11.58 -9.07 -7.72
C GLU A 219 11.53 -7.62 -8.24
N GLU A 220 11.83 -6.62 -7.40
CA GLU A 220 11.95 -5.22 -7.83
C GLU A 220 12.98 -5.04 -8.94
N LEU A 221 13.99 -5.92 -9.00
CA LEU A 221 14.96 -5.94 -10.09
C LEU A 221 14.26 -6.15 -11.45
N PHE A 222 13.19 -6.94 -11.50
CA PHE A 222 12.49 -7.25 -12.75
C PHE A 222 11.32 -6.32 -13.03
N THR A 223 10.79 -5.65 -12.00
CA THR A 223 9.60 -4.79 -12.12
C THR A 223 9.92 -3.30 -12.14
N LEU A 224 11.04 -2.88 -11.56
CA LEU A 224 11.41 -1.47 -11.41
C LEU A 224 12.68 -1.08 -12.18
N CYS A 225 13.60 -2.01 -12.42
CA CYS A 225 14.84 -1.70 -13.17
C CYS A 225 14.63 -1.89 -14.69
N PRO A 226 14.59 -0.80 -15.48
CA PRO A 226 14.29 -0.89 -16.91
C PRO A 226 15.48 -1.43 -17.72
N HIS A 227 16.71 -1.23 -17.24
CA HIS A 227 17.94 -1.50 -18.01
C HIS A 227 18.43 -2.95 -17.83
N PRO A 228 18.44 -3.79 -18.89
CA PRO A 228 18.95 -5.17 -18.79
C PRO A 228 20.41 -5.27 -18.33
N ALA A 229 21.28 -4.39 -18.84
CA ALA A 229 22.70 -4.37 -18.48
C ALA A 229 22.92 -4.11 -16.98
N GLU A 230 22.18 -3.15 -16.40
CA GLU A 230 22.26 -2.89 -14.96
C GLU A 230 21.78 -4.09 -14.13
N ARG A 231 20.75 -4.81 -14.60
CA ARG A 231 20.29 -6.05 -13.95
C ARG A 231 21.37 -7.13 -13.98
N GLU A 232 22.01 -7.33 -15.12
CA GLU A 232 23.10 -8.30 -15.29
C GLU A 232 24.29 -7.98 -14.38
N GLU A 233 24.75 -6.74 -14.37
CA GLU A 233 25.88 -6.33 -13.53
C GLU A 233 25.57 -6.41 -12.03
N PHE A 234 24.35 -6.04 -11.62
CA PHE A 234 23.92 -6.16 -10.22
C PHE A 234 23.86 -7.63 -9.77
N VAL A 235 23.31 -8.51 -10.62
CA VAL A 235 23.27 -9.96 -10.34
C VAL A 235 24.68 -10.54 -10.27
N ALA A 236 25.56 -10.16 -11.20
CA ALA A 236 26.96 -10.59 -11.17
C ALA A 236 27.68 -10.14 -9.89
N ALA A 237 27.46 -8.91 -9.44
CA ALA A 237 28.04 -8.40 -8.20
C ALA A 237 27.54 -9.15 -6.95
N LEU A 238 26.27 -9.55 -6.90
CA LEU A 238 25.74 -10.39 -5.82
C LEU A 238 26.32 -11.80 -5.86
N LEU A 239 26.44 -12.39 -7.05
CA LEU A 239 26.98 -13.74 -7.23
C LEU A 239 28.49 -13.82 -6.99
N ALA A 240 29.23 -12.71 -7.09
CA ALA A 240 30.63 -12.65 -6.69
C ALA A 240 30.84 -13.02 -5.20
N ALA A 241 29.80 -12.99 -4.37
CA ALA A 241 29.84 -13.49 -3.00
C ALA A 241 30.03 -15.03 -2.90
N GLN A 242 29.83 -15.78 -3.99
CA GLN A 242 30.10 -17.22 -4.01
C GLN A 242 31.59 -17.55 -3.89
N ASP A 243 32.48 -16.62 -4.25
CA ASP A 243 33.92 -16.78 -4.02
C ASP A 243 34.21 -16.83 -2.50
N PRO A 244 34.86 -17.90 -1.99
CA PRO A 244 35.27 -17.99 -0.60
C PRO A 244 36.08 -16.79 -0.09
N GLY A 245 36.83 -16.10 -0.96
CA GLY A 245 37.62 -14.91 -0.62
C GLY A 245 36.84 -13.60 -0.59
N SER A 246 35.55 -13.60 -0.96
CA SER A 246 34.75 -12.38 -1.15
C SER A 246 34.45 -11.63 0.15
N CYS A 247 34.48 -12.30 1.31
CA CYS A 247 34.00 -11.77 2.60
C CYS A 247 32.55 -11.24 2.59
N LEU A 248 31.79 -11.48 1.51
CA LEU A 248 30.36 -11.18 1.40
C LEU A 248 29.53 -12.44 1.58
N ARG A 249 28.39 -12.28 2.26
CA ARG A 249 27.29 -13.24 2.24
C ARG A 249 26.02 -12.55 1.80
N VAL A 250 25.23 -13.20 0.96
CA VAL A 250 24.05 -12.64 0.33
C VAL A 250 22.83 -13.51 0.65
N VAL A 251 21.73 -12.87 1.05
CA VAL A 251 20.42 -13.52 1.21
C VAL A 251 19.40 -12.78 0.37
N LEU A 252 18.76 -13.49 -0.57
CA LEU A 252 17.79 -12.95 -1.51
C LEU A 252 16.38 -13.30 -1.07
N GLY A 253 15.51 -12.33 -0.82
CA GLY A 253 14.07 -12.54 -0.64
C GLY A 253 13.37 -12.46 -1.99
N ILE A 254 12.86 -13.57 -2.51
CA ILE A 254 12.33 -13.67 -3.88
C ILE A 254 10.86 -14.12 -3.84
N ARG A 255 9.99 -13.42 -4.59
CA ARG A 255 8.61 -13.87 -4.83
C ARG A 255 8.59 -15.07 -5.79
N THR A 256 7.80 -16.10 -5.46
CA THR A 256 7.79 -17.39 -6.19
C THR A 256 7.46 -17.27 -7.68
N ASP A 257 6.62 -16.32 -8.07
CA ASP A 257 6.27 -16.02 -9.46
C ASP A 257 7.42 -15.38 -10.27
N PHE A 258 8.44 -14.83 -9.59
CA PHE A 258 9.67 -14.34 -10.23
C PHE A 258 10.80 -15.36 -10.26
N ALA A 259 10.60 -16.57 -9.70
CA ALA A 259 11.60 -17.63 -9.71
C ALA A 259 12.04 -17.98 -11.14
N MET A 260 11.11 -18.03 -12.11
CA MET A 260 11.43 -18.32 -13.51
C MET A 260 12.30 -17.24 -14.16
N ARG A 261 12.15 -15.96 -13.77
CA ARG A 261 13.03 -14.88 -14.26
C ARG A 261 14.44 -15.01 -13.71
N CYS A 262 14.59 -15.52 -12.48
CA CYS A 262 15.90 -15.79 -11.88
C CYS A 262 16.66 -16.89 -12.64
N HIS A 263 15.97 -17.86 -13.26
CA HIS A 263 16.60 -18.93 -14.05
C HIS A 263 17.28 -18.44 -15.34
N GLN A 264 17.04 -17.18 -15.75
CA GLN A 264 17.73 -16.56 -16.89
C GLN A 264 19.21 -16.27 -16.56
N TYR A 265 19.58 -16.26 -15.28
CA TYR A 265 20.95 -16.07 -14.81
C TYR A 265 21.49 -17.39 -14.27
N SER A 266 22.56 -17.93 -14.87
CA SER A 266 23.10 -19.25 -14.54
C SER A 266 23.43 -19.41 -13.05
N GLY A 267 24.12 -18.43 -12.45
CA GLY A 267 24.47 -18.50 -11.03
C GLY A 267 23.27 -18.39 -10.09
N LEU A 268 22.22 -17.64 -10.45
CA LEU A 268 20.98 -17.64 -9.66
C LEU A 268 20.25 -18.98 -9.80
N ALA A 269 20.24 -19.59 -10.98
CA ALA A 269 19.65 -20.91 -11.18
C ALA A 269 20.34 -21.98 -10.29
N GLU A 270 21.66 -21.88 -10.10
CA GLU A 270 22.40 -22.75 -9.18
C GLU A 270 22.03 -22.52 -7.71
N VAL A 271 21.97 -21.25 -7.27
CA VAL A 271 21.51 -20.89 -5.92
C VAL A 271 20.10 -21.42 -5.66
N MET A 272 19.21 -21.29 -6.64
CA MET A 272 17.82 -21.76 -6.53
C MET A 272 17.73 -23.28 -6.38
N ARG A 273 18.66 -24.05 -6.98
CA ARG A 273 18.71 -25.51 -6.86
C ARG A 273 19.36 -26.00 -5.56
N GLY A 274 20.43 -25.37 -5.13
CA GLY A 274 21.29 -25.89 -4.05
C GLY A 274 21.23 -25.13 -2.72
N ALA A 275 20.78 -23.88 -2.74
CA ALA A 275 20.86 -22.97 -1.59
C ALA A 275 19.58 -22.12 -1.46
N SER A 276 18.41 -22.74 -1.60
CA SER A 276 17.12 -22.06 -1.45
C SER A 276 16.25 -22.67 -0.36
N LEU A 277 15.52 -21.82 0.36
CA LEU A 277 14.53 -22.18 1.37
C LEU A 277 13.17 -21.62 0.97
N THR A 278 12.14 -22.44 1.03
CA THR A 278 10.77 -22.01 0.69
C THR A 278 9.96 -21.71 1.94
N VAL A 279 9.44 -20.49 2.04
CA VAL A 279 8.46 -20.06 3.05
C VAL A 279 7.10 -20.67 2.72
N THR A 280 6.76 -21.72 3.44
CA THR A 280 5.47 -22.39 3.36
C THR A 280 4.40 -21.65 4.17
N ARG A 281 3.14 -22.02 3.98
CA ARG A 281 2.05 -21.52 4.84
C ARG A 281 2.30 -21.91 6.29
N MET A 282 1.98 -21.02 7.21
CA MET A 282 2.06 -21.33 8.64
C MET A 282 1.09 -22.46 8.99
N SER A 283 1.57 -23.41 9.79
CA SER A 283 0.74 -24.38 10.49
C SER A 283 -0.16 -23.70 11.53
N THR A 284 -1.19 -24.41 11.99
CA THR A 284 -2.08 -23.97 13.08
C THR A 284 -1.28 -23.61 14.35
N ALA A 285 -0.21 -24.34 14.65
CA ALA A 285 0.65 -24.08 15.81
C ALA A 285 1.46 -22.78 15.63
N GLU A 286 2.08 -22.58 14.47
CA GLU A 286 2.81 -21.35 14.14
C GLU A 286 1.88 -20.12 14.15
N LEU A 287 0.67 -20.23 13.58
CA LEU A 287 -0.34 -19.17 13.62
C LEU A 287 -0.77 -18.84 15.05
N ARG A 288 -0.96 -19.86 15.89
CA ARG A 288 -1.28 -19.66 17.30
C ARG A 288 -0.18 -18.88 18.02
N GLU A 289 1.08 -19.25 17.83
CA GLU A 289 2.21 -18.52 18.43
C GLU A 289 2.31 -17.10 17.87
N THR A 290 2.06 -16.89 16.58
CA THR A 290 2.01 -15.55 15.95
C THR A 290 0.94 -14.65 16.60
N VAL A 291 -0.21 -15.23 16.98
CA VAL A 291 -1.30 -14.50 17.63
C VAL A 291 -1.03 -14.27 19.12
N VAL A 292 -0.63 -15.30 19.85
CA VAL A 292 -0.58 -15.29 21.33
C VAL A 292 0.78 -14.85 21.87
N GLY A 293 1.87 -15.14 21.15
CA GLY A 293 3.24 -14.80 21.53
C GLY A 293 3.44 -13.31 21.82
N PRO A 294 3.13 -12.41 20.87
CA PRO A 294 3.31 -10.97 21.09
C PRO A 294 2.47 -10.44 22.25
N ALA A 295 1.20 -10.87 22.35
CA ALA A 295 0.34 -10.50 23.47
C ALA A 295 0.93 -10.94 24.81
N ARG A 296 1.37 -12.19 24.92
CA ARG A 296 1.98 -12.74 26.14
C ARG A 296 3.25 -11.98 26.53
N ALA A 297 4.13 -11.64 25.59
CA ALA A 297 5.33 -10.84 25.84
C ALA A 297 5.00 -9.46 26.43
N HIS A 298 3.84 -8.89 26.04
CA HIS A 298 3.33 -7.62 26.57
C HIS A 298 2.32 -7.79 27.72
N ASN A 299 2.29 -8.97 28.35
CA ASN A 299 1.40 -9.32 29.47
C ASN A 299 -0.11 -9.20 29.14
N LEU A 300 -0.50 -9.32 27.88
CA LEU A 300 -1.88 -9.29 27.40
C LEU A 300 -2.43 -10.71 27.27
N VAL A 301 -3.75 -10.85 27.37
CA VAL A 301 -4.46 -12.12 27.23
C VAL A 301 -5.26 -12.10 25.94
N VAL A 302 -5.13 -13.15 25.13
CA VAL A 302 -5.97 -13.37 23.94
C VAL A 302 -7.00 -14.43 24.28
N GLU A 303 -8.29 -14.13 24.06
CA GLU A 303 -9.34 -15.11 24.26
C GLU A 303 -9.14 -16.34 23.36
N ARG A 304 -9.36 -17.54 23.92
CA ARG A 304 -9.27 -18.79 23.15
C ARG A 304 -10.19 -18.82 21.94
N ALA A 305 -11.40 -18.26 22.08
CA ALA A 305 -12.37 -18.15 20.99
C ALA A 305 -11.86 -17.22 19.88
N LEU A 306 -11.19 -16.12 20.22
CA LEU A 306 -10.56 -15.22 19.26
C LEU A 306 -9.41 -15.93 18.52
N THR A 307 -8.52 -16.62 19.23
CA THR A 307 -7.42 -17.36 18.59
C THR A 307 -7.94 -18.42 17.61
N ALA A 308 -8.94 -19.20 18.02
CA ALA A 308 -9.55 -20.20 17.13
C ALA A 308 -10.18 -19.56 15.88
N ARG A 309 -10.89 -18.44 16.07
CA ARG A 309 -11.52 -17.71 14.95
C ARG A 309 -10.50 -17.15 13.97
N LEU A 310 -9.44 -16.50 14.46
CA LEU A 310 -8.38 -15.95 13.61
C LEU A 310 -7.67 -17.02 12.78
N ILE A 311 -7.38 -18.17 13.38
CA ILE A 311 -6.75 -19.29 12.68
C ILE A 311 -7.67 -19.83 11.56
N ALA A 312 -8.97 -19.96 11.84
CA ALA A 312 -9.96 -20.38 10.85
C ALA A 312 -10.01 -19.39 9.67
N ASP A 313 -10.19 -18.09 9.97
CA ASP A 313 -10.31 -17.04 8.93
C ASP A 313 -9.05 -16.97 8.04
N VAL A 314 -7.85 -17.14 8.61
CA VAL A 314 -6.58 -17.15 7.85
C VAL A 314 -6.45 -18.41 6.98
N THR A 315 -6.86 -19.56 7.51
CA THR A 315 -6.78 -20.85 6.79
C THR A 315 -7.73 -20.85 5.59
N GLU A 316 -8.93 -20.30 5.75
CA GLU A 316 -9.93 -20.18 4.67
C GLU A 316 -9.51 -19.16 3.60
N SER A 317 -8.90 -18.03 3.99
CA SER A 317 -8.53 -16.95 3.06
C SER A 317 -7.25 -17.24 2.24
N GLY A 318 -6.46 -18.24 2.61
CA GLY A 318 -5.33 -18.74 1.81
C GLY A 318 -4.06 -17.87 1.74
N SER A 319 -4.10 -16.60 2.18
CA SER A 319 -2.93 -15.72 2.30
C SER A 319 -3.32 -14.44 3.06
N ALA A 320 -3.00 -14.36 4.36
CA ALA A 320 -3.55 -13.31 5.20
C ALA A 320 -2.65 -12.83 6.36
N LEU A 321 -1.33 -13.07 6.35
CA LEU A 321 -0.49 -12.63 7.49
C LEU A 321 -0.48 -11.11 7.72
N PRO A 322 -0.40 -10.26 6.67
CA PRO A 322 -0.53 -8.81 6.84
C PRO A 322 -1.92 -8.40 7.34
N LEU A 323 -2.97 -9.06 6.82
CA LEU A 323 -4.36 -8.86 7.26
C LEU A 323 -4.53 -9.26 8.72
N LEU A 324 -3.94 -10.38 9.13
CA LEU A 324 -3.95 -10.91 10.49
C LEU A 324 -3.30 -9.91 11.45
N SER A 325 -2.11 -9.41 11.10
CA SER A 325 -1.41 -8.40 11.89
C SER A 325 -2.23 -7.12 12.04
N HIS A 326 -2.86 -6.64 10.95
CA HIS A 326 -3.76 -5.49 10.99
C HIS A 326 -5.01 -5.72 11.83
N ALA A 327 -5.68 -6.85 11.65
CA ALA A 327 -6.86 -7.19 12.43
C ALA A 327 -6.54 -7.34 13.93
N LEU A 328 -5.36 -7.88 14.28
CA LEU A 328 -4.89 -7.95 15.66
C LEU A 328 -4.58 -6.57 16.24
N LEU A 329 -3.93 -5.68 15.49
CA LEU A 329 -3.72 -4.29 15.89
C LEU A 329 -5.05 -3.57 16.15
N GLU A 330 -6.00 -3.69 15.24
CA GLU A 330 -7.33 -3.06 15.37
C GLU A 330 -8.16 -3.69 16.51
N THR A 331 -7.95 -4.98 16.79
CA THR A 331 -8.52 -5.66 17.97
C THR A 331 -7.89 -5.14 19.26
N TRP A 332 -6.57 -4.94 19.28
CA TRP A 332 -5.83 -4.40 20.41
C TRP A 332 -6.24 -2.96 20.74
N LYS A 333 -6.45 -2.11 19.73
CA LYS A 333 -6.98 -0.75 19.93
C LYS A 333 -8.38 -0.73 20.55
N ARG A 334 -9.16 -1.81 20.40
CA ARG A 334 -10.56 -1.94 20.86
C ARG A 334 -10.72 -2.89 22.05
N ARG A 335 -9.60 -3.31 22.64
CA ARG A 335 -9.53 -4.31 23.70
C ARG A 335 -10.23 -3.84 24.97
N SER A 336 -10.56 -4.79 25.84
CA SER A 336 -11.08 -4.49 27.18
C SER A 336 -9.99 -4.73 28.21
N GLY A 337 -9.41 -3.65 28.74
CA GLY A 337 -8.28 -3.72 29.67
C GLY A 337 -7.08 -4.44 29.05
N ARG A 338 -6.72 -5.60 29.61
CA ARG A 338 -5.58 -6.41 29.14
C ARG A 338 -5.98 -7.54 28.18
N THR A 339 -7.25 -7.64 27.82
CA THR A 339 -7.80 -8.80 27.09
C THR A 339 -8.23 -8.42 25.68
N LEU A 340 -7.66 -9.11 24.68
CA LEU A 340 -8.14 -9.10 23.30
C LEU A 340 -9.27 -10.12 23.19
N THR A 341 -10.46 -9.61 22.84
CA THR A 341 -11.68 -10.41 22.84
C THR A 341 -12.22 -10.66 21.43
N LEU A 342 -12.95 -11.75 21.25
CA LEU A 342 -13.62 -12.05 19.98
C LEU A 342 -14.58 -10.90 19.59
N ALA A 343 -15.30 -10.35 20.56
CA ALA A 343 -16.17 -9.20 20.34
C ALA A 343 -15.41 -7.94 19.87
N SER A 344 -14.16 -7.75 20.30
CA SER A 344 -13.32 -6.63 19.82
C SER A 344 -12.88 -6.83 18.37
N TYR A 345 -12.58 -8.06 17.99
CA TYR A 345 -12.24 -8.45 16.62
C TYR A 345 -13.43 -8.31 15.66
N GLU A 346 -14.61 -8.76 16.06
CA GLU A 346 -15.84 -8.57 15.27
C GLU A 346 -16.18 -7.08 15.09
N ARG A 347 -16.04 -6.28 16.16
CA ARG A 347 -16.17 -4.80 16.08
C ARG A 347 -15.10 -4.15 15.21
N ALA A 348 -13.90 -4.72 15.13
CA ALA A 348 -12.85 -4.26 14.24
C ALA A 348 -13.21 -4.54 12.77
N GLY A 349 -14.04 -5.54 12.48
CA GLY A 349 -14.47 -5.92 11.14
C GLY A 349 -13.96 -7.28 10.67
N GLY A 350 -13.38 -8.08 11.56
CA GLY A 350 -12.77 -9.36 11.20
C GLY A 350 -11.49 -9.20 10.38
N LEU A 351 -11.01 -10.28 9.76
CA LEU A 351 -9.72 -10.35 9.09
C LEU A 351 -9.61 -9.39 7.90
N GLN A 352 -10.55 -9.47 6.96
CA GLN A 352 -10.58 -8.60 5.77
C GLN A 352 -11.15 -7.23 6.10
N GLY A 353 -12.29 -7.20 6.81
CA GLY A 353 -13.03 -5.97 7.05
C GLY A 353 -12.32 -4.99 7.98
N ALA A 354 -11.33 -5.41 8.77
CA ALA A 354 -10.52 -4.49 9.58
C ALA A 354 -9.78 -3.46 8.73
N ILE A 355 -9.13 -3.89 7.62
CA ILE A 355 -8.45 -2.95 6.72
C ILE A 355 -9.46 -2.05 6.03
N THR A 356 -10.54 -2.63 5.48
CA THR A 356 -11.59 -1.88 4.80
C THR A 356 -12.16 -0.79 5.71
N LYS A 357 -12.45 -1.14 6.97
CA LYS A 357 -13.02 -0.21 7.96
C LYS A 357 -12.03 0.89 8.33
N SER A 358 -10.74 0.58 8.49
CA SER A 358 -9.70 1.59 8.71
C SER A 358 -9.58 2.53 7.51
N ALA A 359 -9.52 1.99 6.29
CA ALA A 359 -9.37 2.77 5.07
C ALA A 359 -10.58 3.68 4.79
N GLU A 360 -11.80 3.13 4.82
CA GLU A 360 -13.03 3.92 4.68
C GLU A 360 -13.18 4.93 5.82
N GLY A 361 -12.77 4.58 7.05
CA GLY A 361 -12.85 5.49 8.20
C GLY A 361 -11.97 6.73 8.07
N VAL A 362 -10.81 6.62 7.38
CA VAL A 362 -9.94 7.76 7.05
C VAL A 362 -10.52 8.52 5.89
N TYR A 363 -10.90 7.81 4.82
CA TYR A 363 -11.42 8.42 3.59
C TYR A 363 -12.69 9.24 3.84
N ALA A 364 -13.60 8.75 4.69
CA ALA A 364 -14.84 9.44 5.03
C ALA A 364 -14.66 10.75 5.81
N ARG A 365 -13.45 11.05 6.30
CA ARG A 365 -13.12 12.32 6.97
C ARG A 365 -12.64 13.39 6.01
N PHE A 366 -12.36 13.04 4.75
CA PHE A 366 -11.95 13.99 3.74
C PHE A 366 -13.16 14.74 3.16
N ASP A 367 -12.98 16.04 2.92
CA ASP A 367 -13.87 16.81 2.07
C ASP A 367 -13.68 16.41 0.59
N ALA A 368 -14.48 16.97 -0.31
CA ALA A 368 -14.46 16.59 -1.73
C ALA A 368 -13.07 16.77 -2.37
N THR A 369 -12.36 17.85 -2.03
CA THR A 369 -11.02 18.14 -2.57
C THR A 369 -9.99 17.12 -2.07
N ARG A 370 -9.90 16.92 -0.76
CA ARG A 370 -8.96 15.94 -0.16
C ARG A 370 -9.28 14.51 -0.56
N ALA A 371 -10.56 14.18 -0.78
CA ALA A 371 -11.00 12.86 -1.22
C ALA A 371 -10.54 12.56 -2.67
N ASP A 372 -10.56 13.56 -3.56
CA ASP A 372 -10.00 13.40 -4.91
C ASP A 372 -8.47 13.36 -4.89
N THR A 373 -7.80 14.22 -4.11
CA THR A 373 -6.35 14.14 -3.90
C THR A 373 -5.92 12.77 -3.38
N ALA A 374 -6.64 12.22 -2.39
CA ALA A 374 -6.37 10.88 -1.87
C ALA A 374 -6.54 9.79 -2.93
N ARG A 375 -7.58 9.87 -3.76
CA ARG A 375 -7.79 8.95 -4.88
C ARG A 375 -6.60 8.98 -5.85
N ARG A 376 -6.16 10.17 -6.25
CA ARG A 376 -5.03 10.36 -7.18
C ARG A 376 -3.72 9.83 -6.59
N ILE A 377 -3.42 10.17 -5.34
CA ILE A 377 -2.24 9.66 -4.63
C ILE A 377 -2.27 8.14 -4.59
N LEU A 378 -3.36 7.52 -4.12
CA LEU A 378 -3.45 6.06 -3.98
C LEU A 378 -3.27 5.34 -5.32
N LEU A 379 -3.90 5.84 -6.39
CA LEU A 379 -3.73 5.33 -7.75
C LEU A 379 -2.29 5.49 -8.25
N ARG A 380 -1.63 6.61 -7.93
CA ARG A 380 -0.23 6.87 -8.29
C ARG A 380 0.76 5.93 -7.60
N LEU A 381 0.37 5.33 -6.47
CA LEU A 381 1.16 4.36 -5.69
C LEU A 381 0.97 2.90 -6.16
N ILE A 382 0.32 2.66 -7.30
CA ILE A 382 0.04 1.32 -7.81
C ILE A 382 0.68 1.12 -9.18
N THR A 383 1.22 -0.08 -9.39
CA THR A 383 1.61 -0.60 -10.69
C THR A 383 0.62 -1.70 -11.05
N PRO A 384 -0.22 -1.51 -12.07
CA PRO A 384 -1.08 -2.58 -12.52
C PRO A 384 -0.24 -3.71 -13.11
N GLY A 385 -0.56 -4.96 -12.79
CA GLY A 385 0.09 -6.12 -13.37
C GLY A 385 -0.22 -6.27 -14.86
N THR A 386 0.68 -6.91 -15.60
CA THR A 386 0.45 -7.37 -16.99
C THR A 386 0.35 -8.90 -17.02
N ASP A 387 -0.45 -9.46 -17.94
CA ASP A 387 -0.46 -10.90 -18.26
C ASP A 387 -0.43 -11.85 -17.03
N ASN A 388 -1.53 -11.93 -16.28
CA ASN A 388 -1.70 -12.75 -15.07
C ASN A 388 -0.75 -12.43 -13.90
N THR A 389 0.04 -11.35 -13.97
CA THR A 389 0.74 -10.85 -12.77
C THR A 389 -0.22 -10.03 -11.90
N PRO A 390 -0.16 -10.16 -10.57
CA PRO A 390 -0.99 -9.37 -9.67
C PRO A 390 -0.51 -7.91 -9.63
N ASP A 391 -1.41 -6.99 -9.31
CA ASP A 391 -1.09 -5.59 -9.09
C ASP A 391 -0.10 -5.43 -7.94
N THR A 392 0.90 -4.58 -8.14
CA THR A 392 1.97 -4.34 -7.18
C THR A 392 2.00 -2.89 -6.72
N ARG A 393 2.63 -2.66 -5.57
CA ARG A 393 2.86 -1.28 -5.10
C ARG A 393 3.95 -0.59 -5.93
N ARG A 394 3.84 0.72 -6.06
CA ARG A 394 4.87 1.62 -6.58
C ARG A 394 5.40 2.50 -5.45
N SER A 395 6.72 2.73 -5.46
CA SER A 395 7.35 3.80 -4.66
C SER A 395 7.54 5.05 -5.51
N THR A 396 7.27 6.21 -4.92
CA THR A 396 7.42 7.54 -5.54
C THR A 396 7.95 8.54 -4.51
N THR A 397 8.32 9.74 -4.93
CA THR A 397 8.78 10.80 -4.02
C THR A 397 7.61 11.64 -3.52
N ARG A 398 7.78 12.28 -2.36
CA ARG A 398 6.81 13.25 -1.86
C ARG A 398 6.63 14.41 -2.85
N ALA A 399 7.73 14.89 -3.42
CA ALA A 399 7.75 15.96 -4.43
C ALA A 399 6.91 15.61 -5.68
N GLU A 400 6.93 14.36 -6.13
CA GLU A 400 6.10 13.93 -7.26
C GLU A 400 4.60 14.00 -6.92
N LEU A 401 4.22 13.60 -5.70
CA LEU A 401 2.83 13.63 -5.24
C LEU A 401 2.34 15.07 -4.98
N GLU A 402 3.20 15.93 -4.44
CA GLU A 402 2.94 17.36 -4.28
C GLU A 402 2.77 18.04 -5.65
N ALA A 403 3.60 17.68 -6.64
CA ALA A 403 3.49 18.18 -8.01
C ALA A 403 2.22 17.71 -8.72
N LEU A 404 1.69 16.55 -8.33
CA LEU A 404 0.44 15.99 -8.88
C LEU A 404 -0.81 16.65 -8.29
N SER A 405 -0.80 17.02 -7.01
CA SER A 405 -2.03 17.37 -6.26
C SER A 405 -2.01 18.73 -5.56
N GLY A 406 -0.90 19.48 -5.62
CA GLY A 406 -0.67 20.69 -4.82
C GLY A 406 -0.10 20.36 -3.45
N ALA A 407 0.91 21.13 -3.00
CA ALA A 407 1.65 20.81 -1.78
C ALA A 407 0.82 20.84 -0.48
N PRO A 408 -0.02 21.87 -0.20
CA PRO A 408 -0.79 21.94 1.05
C PRO A 408 -1.82 20.82 1.20
N GLU A 409 -2.50 20.47 0.10
CA GLU A 409 -3.51 19.43 0.05
C GLU A 409 -2.89 18.03 0.13
N ALA A 410 -1.78 17.81 -0.58
CA ALA A 410 -1.06 16.53 -0.55
C ALA A 410 -0.56 16.23 0.87
N ASP A 411 0.02 17.21 1.57
CA ASP A 411 0.58 17.00 2.91
C ASP A 411 -0.45 16.51 3.93
N GLY A 412 -1.60 17.19 4.01
CA GLY A 412 -2.66 16.80 4.94
C GLY A 412 -3.23 15.40 4.66
N VAL A 413 -3.31 15.02 3.38
CA VAL A 413 -3.77 13.69 2.97
C VAL A 413 -2.71 12.62 3.26
N LEU A 414 -1.45 12.87 2.90
CA LEU A 414 -0.33 11.96 3.14
C LEU A 414 -0.17 11.66 4.63
N GLU A 415 -0.21 12.69 5.48
CA GLU A 415 -0.15 12.51 6.93
C GLU A 415 -1.33 11.70 7.47
N ALA A 416 -2.54 11.94 6.98
CA ALA A 416 -3.73 11.21 7.40
C ALA A 416 -3.67 9.72 7.00
N LEU A 417 -3.24 9.43 5.76
CA LEU A 417 -3.05 8.06 5.26
C LEU A 417 -1.91 7.34 5.99
N ALA A 418 -0.80 8.04 6.27
CA ALA A 418 0.35 7.50 6.99
C ALA A 418 0.02 7.19 8.45
N ARG A 419 -0.67 8.11 9.14
CA ARG A 419 -1.15 7.91 10.52
C ARG A 419 -2.08 6.71 10.65
N ALA A 420 -2.85 6.43 9.59
CA ALA A 420 -3.71 5.25 9.52
C ALA A 420 -2.98 3.96 9.12
N GLY A 421 -1.69 4.04 8.80
CA GLY A 421 -0.88 2.91 8.37
C GLY A 421 -1.19 2.40 6.96
N LEU A 422 -1.90 3.18 6.13
CA LEU A 422 -2.25 2.80 4.75
C LEU A 422 -1.08 3.02 3.79
N ILE A 423 -0.29 4.06 4.04
CA ILE A 423 0.94 4.36 3.33
C ILE A 423 2.11 4.46 4.30
N THR A 424 3.32 4.24 3.80
CA THR A 424 4.56 4.50 4.51
C THR A 424 5.27 5.68 3.87
N LEU A 425 5.80 6.56 4.72
CA LEU A 425 6.65 7.69 4.36
C LEU A 425 8.02 7.43 4.98
N ASP A 426 9.02 7.10 4.17
CA ASP A 426 10.39 6.89 4.65
C ASP A 426 11.43 7.43 3.66
N GLY A 427 12.72 7.26 3.96
CA GLY A 427 13.81 7.70 3.07
C GLY A 427 13.86 7.00 1.70
N ALA A 428 13.06 5.95 1.48
CA ALA A 428 12.88 5.30 0.19
C ALA A 428 11.69 5.86 -0.62
N GLY A 429 10.88 6.74 -0.01
CA GLY A 429 9.78 7.44 -0.68
C GLY A 429 8.42 7.21 0.00
N VAL A 430 7.38 7.40 -0.79
CA VAL A 430 5.97 7.17 -0.45
C VAL A 430 5.49 5.93 -1.19
N TYR A 431 4.90 4.98 -0.46
CA TYR A 431 4.35 3.74 -1.00
C TYR A 431 3.24 3.17 -0.12
N LEU A 432 2.39 2.30 -0.69
CA LEU A 432 1.41 1.54 0.11
C LEU A 432 2.12 0.67 1.14
N THR A 433 1.72 0.75 2.41
CA THR A 433 2.36 -0.01 3.49
C THR A 433 2.35 -1.51 3.19
N HIS A 434 1.26 -2.00 2.59
CA HIS A 434 1.18 -3.37 2.07
C HIS A 434 0.25 -3.50 0.85
N GLU A 435 0.58 -4.39 -0.08
CA GLU A 435 -0.26 -4.76 -1.25
C GLU A 435 -1.62 -5.36 -0.86
N ALA A 436 -1.80 -5.76 0.41
CA ALA A 436 -3.05 -6.35 0.86
C ALA A 436 -4.19 -5.32 0.84
N LEU A 437 -3.85 -4.02 0.92
CA LEU A 437 -4.79 -2.93 0.80
C LEU A 437 -5.46 -2.90 -0.58
N ILE A 438 -4.75 -3.28 -1.64
CA ILE A 438 -5.26 -3.28 -3.02
C ILE A 438 -6.49 -4.19 -3.11
N ASN A 439 -6.37 -5.42 -2.61
CA ASN A 439 -7.43 -6.43 -2.71
C ASN A 439 -8.49 -6.32 -1.58
N ALA A 440 -8.09 -5.84 -0.39
CA ALA A 440 -8.99 -5.79 0.76
C ALA A 440 -9.87 -4.53 0.81
N TRP A 441 -9.60 -3.53 -0.03
CA TRP A 441 -10.38 -2.28 -0.07
C TRP A 441 -11.15 -2.15 -1.38
N PRO A 442 -12.46 -2.50 -1.40
CA PRO A 442 -13.25 -2.55 -2.63
C PRO A 442 -13.30 -1.25 -3.43
N ARG A 443 -13.23 -0.10 -2.75
CA ARG A 443 -13.18 1.21 -3.40
C ARG A 443 -11.89 1.39 -4.20
N LEU A 444 -10.76 0.99 -3.64
CA LEU A 444 -9.46 1.09 -4.31
C LEU A 444 -9.39 0.11 -5.48
N ASP A 445 -9.81 -1.13 -5.26
CA ASP A 445 -9.94 -2.15 -6.31
C ASP A 445 -10.78 -1.65 -7.50
N HIS A 446 -11.96 -1.08 -7.21
CA HIS A 446 -12.82 -0.49 -8.23
C HIS A 446 -12.14 0.66 -9.00
N TRP A 447 -11.42 1.53 -8.30
CA TRP A 447 -10.68 2.62 -8.96
C TRP A 447 -9.57 2.10 -9.87
N ILE A 448 -8.84 1.05 -9.44
CA ILE A 448 -7.78 0.45 -10.25
C ILE A 448 -8.39 -0.14 -11.52
N GLU A 449 -9.46 -0.92 -11.40
CA GLU A 449 -10.09 -1.59 -12.53
C GLU A 449 -10.63 -0.58 -13.55
N GLN A 450 -11.28 0.49 -13.08
CA GLN A 450 -11.76 1.58 -13.94
C GLN A 450 -10.65 2.35 -14.66
N ASN A 451 -9.43 2.36 -14.12
CA ASN A 451 -8.32 3.18 -14.61
C ASN A 451 -7.14 2.33 -15.11
N ARG A 452 -7.30 1.02 -15.32
CA ARG A 452 -6.18 0.10 -15.58
C ARG A 452 -5.34 0.48 -16.80
N GLU A 453 -5.98 0.78 -17.94
CA GLU A 453 -5.30 1.23 -19.15
C GLU A 453 -4.57 2.57 -18.94
N LYS A 454 -5.22 3.48 -18.20
CA LYS A 454 -4.67 4.79 -17.86
C LYS A 454 -3.45 4.67 -16.94
N LEU A 455 -3.49 3.81 -15.94
CA LEU A 455 -2.38 3.56 -15.02
C LEU A 455 -1.18 2.95 -15.76
N HIS A 456 -1.39 1.96 -16.63
CA HIS A 456 -0.35 1.42 -17.51
C HIS A 456 0.29 2.50 -18.38
N PHE A 457 -0.56 3.36 -18.93
CA PHE A 457 -0.12 4.46 -19.76
C PHE A 457 0.69 5.51 -18.98
N GLN A 458 0.20 5.90 -17.80
CA GLN A 458 0.89 6.84 -16.90
C GLN A 458 2.25 6.31 -16.45
N ARG A 459 2.36 5.02 -16.14
CA ARG A 459 3.64 4.38 -15.78
C ARG A 459 4.67 4.53 -16.89
N TRP A 460 4.27 4.22 -18.13
CA TRP A 460 5.13 4.44 -19.29
C TRP A 460 5.51 5.92 -19.47
N LEU A 461 4.57 6.84 -19.27
CA LEU A 461 4.81 8.27 -19.42
C LEU A 461 5.84 8.78 -18.40
N THR A 462 5.72 8.38 -17.13
CA THR A 462 6.67 8.73 -16.09
C THR A 462 8.07 8.24 -16.42
N GLU A 463 8.20 6.95 -16.77
CA GLU A 463 9.49 6.35 -17.12
C GLU A 463 10.15 7.05 -18.31
N ALA A 464 9.36 7.43 -19.32
CA ALA A 464 9.87 8.13 -20.49
C ALA A 464 10.29 9.57 -20.18
N ALA A 465 9.53 10.27 -19.32
CA ALA A 465 9.82 11.63 -18.91
C ALA A 465 11.07 11.70 -18.02
N ASP A 466 11.23 10.76 -17.08
CA ASP A 466 12.42 10.63 -16.23
C ASP A 466 13.67 10.31 -17.07
N ALA A 467 13.55 9.40 -18.05
CA ALA A 467 14.65 9.08 -18.97
C ALA A 467 15.05 10.29 -19.82
N TRP A 468 14.08 11.10 -20.26
CA TRP A 468 14.34 12.34 -21.01
C TRP A 468 15.01 13.41 -20.16
N GLU A 469 14.60 13.55 -18.89
CA GLU A 469 15.26 14.46 -17.95
C GLU A 469 16.71 14.04 -17.68
N ALA A 470 16.96 12.74 -17.51
CA ALA A 470 18.30 12.21 -17.26
C ALA A 470 19.30 12.49 -18.39
N ILE A 471 18.84 12.63 -19.64
CA ILE A 471 19.67 13.00 -20.79
C ILE A 471 19.67 14.52 -21.07
N GLY A 472 19.27 15.35 -20.10
CA GLY A 472 19.32 16.80 -20.23
C GLY A 472 18.26 17.41 -21.14
N ARG A 473 17.11 16.73 -21.30
CA ARG A 473 15.96 17.21 -22.07
C ARG A 473 16.28 17.48 -23.56
N GLU A 474 17.13 16.67 -24.18
CA GLU A 474 17.54 16.84 -25.58
C GLU A 474 16.34 16.97 -26.56
N GLN A 475 16.49 17.86 -27.55
CA GLN A 475 15.45 18.11 -28.55
C GLN A 475 15.42 17.01 -29.60
N GLY A 476 14.35 16.21 -29.63
CA GLY A 476 14.16 15.18 -30.65
C GLY A 476 13.40 13.94 -30.21
N VAL A 477 12.83 13.92 -29.00
CA VAL A 477 12.04 12.80 -28.48
C VAL A 477 11.00 12.35 -29.51
N ARG A 478 11.17 11.12 -30.00
CA ARG A 478 10.22 10.48 -30.92
C ARG A 478 9.28 9.60 -30.13
N ILE A 479 8.10 10.15 -29.87
CA ILE A 479 6.99 9.36 -29.35
C ILE A 479 6.26 8.71 -30.54
N SER A 480 5.91 7.43 -30.42
CA SER A 480 5.12 6.72 -31.43
C SER A 480 3.81 7.48 -31.72
N PRO A 481 3.36 7.61 -32.99
CA PRO A 481 2.10 8.27 -33.33
C PRO A 481 0.88 7.70 -32.58
N ILE A 482 0.85 6.39 -32.34
CA ILE A 482 -0.22 5.72 -31.59
C ILE A 482 -0.24 6.22 -30.14
N ARG A 483 0.94 6.27 -29.50
CA ARG A 483 1.09 6.79 -28.14
C ARG A 483 0.74 8.27 -28.07
N LEU A 484 1.13 9.09 -29.06
CA LEU A 484 0.75 10.50 -29.15
C LEU A 484 -0.75 10.73 -29.30
N ALA A 485 -1.45 9.87 -30.05
CA ALA A 485 -2.90 9.95 -30.18
C ALA A 485 -3.61 9.61 -28.86
N GLN A 486 -3.14 8.56 -28.16
CA GLN A 486 -3.59 8.24 -26.80
C GLN A 486 -3.33 9.40 -25.83
N LEU A 487 -2.18 10.08 -25.96
CA LEU A 487 -1.81 11.25 -25.16
C LEU A 487 -2.70 12.46 -25.40
N ALA A 488 -3.00 12.76 -26.66
CA ALA A 488 -3.87 13.87 -26.98
C ALA A 488 -5.30 13.66 -26.46
N ALA A 489 -5.78 12.40 -26.46
CA ALA A 489 -7.08 12.04 -25.90
C ALA A 489 -7.13 12.22 -24.36
N LEU A 490 -6.08 11.81 -23.64
CA LEU A 490 -5.97 12.00 -22.19
C LEU A 490 -5.79 13.48 -21.80
N ALA A 491 -4.98 14.23 -22.55
CA ALA A 491 -4.68 15.63 -22.24
C ALA A 491 -5.81 16.62 -22.56
N SER A 492 -6.89 16.18 -23.22
CA SER A 492 -8.01 17.04 -23.63
C SER A 492 -9.27 16.93 -22.75
N GLY A 493 -9.23 16.12 -21.68
CA GLY A 493 -10.32 15.97 -20.71
C GLY A 493 -10.06 16.62 -19.35
N ALA A 494 -10.95 16.37 -18.37
CA ALA A 494 -10.77 16.72 -16.94
C ALA A 494 -9.60 15.99 -16.24
N GLU A 495 -8.71 15.38 -17.04
CA GLU A 495 -7.64 14.47 -16.64
C GLU A 495 -6.25 15.12 -16.74
N GLN A 496 -6.21 16.42 -17.05
CA GLN A 496 -4.99 17.23 -17.07
C GLN A 496 -4.34 17.36 -15.68
N ASP A 497 -5.12 17.12 -14.63
CA ASP A 497 -4.64 17.19 -13.25
C ASP A 497 -4.00 15.89 -12.73
N ASP A 498 -3.89 14.85 -13.56
CA ASP A 498 -3.31 13.53 -13.19
C ASP A 498 -1.89 13.32 -13.76
N ILE A 499 -1.25 14.38 -14.28
CA ILE A 499 0.12 14.35 -14.83
C ILE A 499 1.01 15.37 -14.11
N THR A 500 2.28 15.02 -13.94
CA THR A 500 3.25 15.94 -13.31
C THR A 500 3.73 17.00 -14.32
N PRO A 501 4.32 18.13 -13.85
CA PRO A 501 4.90 19.13 -14.73
C PRO A 501 5.97 18.57 -15.68
N LEU A 502 6.80 17.63 -15.21
CA LEU A 502 7.82 16.98 -16.03
C LEU A 502 7.19 16.13 -17.14
N GLU A 503 6.13 15.39 -16.82
CA GLU A 503 5.38 14.63 -17.81
C GLU A 503 4.74 15.55 -18.85
N ALA A 504 4.14 16.67 -18.42
CA ALA A 504 3.58 17.68 -19.32
C ALA A 504 4.64 18.27 -20.27
N ASP A 505 5.84 18.60 -19.76
CA ASP A 505 6.96 19.09 -20.56
C ASP A 505 7.40 18.06 -21.61
N PHE A 506 7.54 16.80 -21.22
CA PHE A 506 7.90 15.69 -22.12
C PHE A 506 6.87 15.53 -23.25
N LEU A 507 5.57 15.63 -22.92
CA LEU A 507 4.49 15.58 -23.89
C LEU A 507 4.51 16.74 -24.87
N ALA A 508 4.71 17.96 -24.36
CA ALA A 508 4.83 19.15 -25.19
C ALA A 508 6.00 19.01 -26.19
N ALA A 509 7.16 18.52 -25.73
CA ALA A 509 8.32 18.27 -26.57
C ALA A 509 8.07 17.21 -27.65
N GLY A 510 7.42 16.10 -27.28
CA GLY A 510 7.03 15.04 -28.21
C GLY A 510 6.03 15.50 -29.27
N MET A 511 4.98 16.24 -28.87
CA MET A 511 3.99 16.82 -29.79
C MET A 511 4.63 17.83 -30.75
N ALA A 512 5.54 18.68 -30.26
CA ALA A 512 6.26 19.63 -31.10
C ALA A 512 7.11 18.91 -32.16
N THR A 513 7.79 17.83 -31.78
CA THR A 513 8.60 16.98 -32.68
C THR A 513 7.72 16.30 -33.73
N HIS A 514 6.55 15.80 -33.33
CA HIS A 514 5.61 15.17 -34.26
C HIS A 514 5.04 16.17 -35.28
N ARG A 515 4.62 17.36 -34.83
CA ARG A 515 4.15 18.44 -35.71
C ARG A 515 5.23 18.88 -36.69
N ARG A 516 6.48 19.04 -36.23
CA ARG A 516 7.64 19.35 -37.10
C ARG A 516 7.86 18.26 -38.15
N THR A 517 7.76 16.99 -37.76
CA THR A 517 7.96 15.84 -38.68
C THR A 517 6.87 15.77 -39.75
N LEU A 518 5.61 15.98 -39.39
CA LEU A 518 4.50 16.05 -40.34
C LEU A 518 4.67 17.23 -41.32
N ARG A 519 5.02 18.42 -40.81
CA ARG A 519 5.28 19.59 -41.65
C ARG A 519 6.43 19.33 -42.63
N ASN A 520 7.54 18.76 -42.17
CA ASN A 520 8.68 18.45 -43.03
C ASN A 520 8.32 17.41 -44.09
N ARG A 521 7.53 16.37 -43.75
CA ARG A 521 7.03 15.40 -44.75
C ARG A 521 6.17 16.06 -45.82
N LEU A 522 5.24 16.93 -45.42
CA LEU A 522 4.40 17.68 -46.37
C LEU A 522 5.24 18.60 -47.26
N VAL A 523 6.24 19.29 -46.70
CA VAL A 523 7.18 20.12 -47.48
C VAL A 523 8.01 19.26 -48.44
N THR A 524 8.52 18.10 -48.03
CA THR A 524 9.27 17.20 -48.92
C THR A 524 8.41 16.64 -50.04
N LEU A 525 7.14 16.30 -49.76
CA LEU A 525 6.19 15.86 -50.78
C LEU A 525 5.84 17.00 -51.74
N ALA A 526 5.63 18.22 -51.23
CA ALA A 526 5.40 19.41 -52.04
C ALA A 526 6.61 19.74 -52.92
N MET A 527 7.83 19.74 -52.37
CA MET A 527 9.06 19.92 -53.14
C MET A 527 9.25 18.84 -54.20
N GLY A 528 9.01 17.57 -53.87
CA GLY A 528 9.05 16.46 -54.82
C GLY A 528 8.04 16.66 -55.96
N SER A 529 6.81 17.08 -55.65
CA SER A 529 5.79 17.38 -56.65
C SER A 529 6.18 18.55 -57.56
N LEU A 530 6.83 19.59 -57.01
CA LEU A 530 7.31 20.75 -57.76
C LEU A 530 8.46 20.38 -58.70
N LEU A 531 9.34 19.47 -58.26
CA LEU A 531 10.48 18.99 -59.05
C LEU A 531 10.01 18.09 -60.21
N VAL A 532 8.97 17.28 -60.00
CA VAL A 532 8.31 16.51 -61.07
C VAL A 532 7.58 17.45 -62.04
N ALA A 533 6.88 18.47 -61.55
CA ALA A 533 6.20 19.43 -62.42
C ALA A 533 7.18 20.23 -63.29
N THR A 534 8.30 20.68 -62.73
CA THR A 534 9.34 21.43 -63.47
C THR A 534 10.08 20.56 -64.49
N THR A 535 10.37 19.29 -64.18
CA THR A 535 10.94 18.34 -65.15
C THR A 535 9.98 18.02 -66.30
N LEU A 536 8.67 17.89 -66.02
CA LEU A 536 7.66 17.72 -67.07
C LEU A 536 7.51 18.97 -67.95
N LEU A 537 7.53 20.17 -67.36
CA LEU A 537 7.46 21.45 -68.09
C LEU A 537 8.67 21.66 -68.99
N THR A 538 9.88 21.42 -68.49
CA THR A 538 11.12 21.52 -69.27
C THR A 538 11.16 20.47 -70.40
N ALA A 539 10.73 19.24 -70.13
CA ALA A 539 10.59 18.22 -71.17
C ALA A 539 9.57 18.62 -72.25
N ALA A 540 8.44 19.23 -71.87
CA ALA A 540 7.44 19.74 -72.80
C ALA A 540 7.98 20.91 -73.64
N MET A 541 8.69 21.86 -73.04
CA MET A 541 9.34 22.96 -73.74
C MET A 541 10.42 22.46 -74.71
N ALA A 542 11.26 21.51 -74.30
CA ALA A 542 12.27 20.91 -75.16
C ALA A 542 11.64 20.17 -76.36
N ARG A 543 10.52 19.45 -76.17
CA ARG A 543 9.76 18.86 -77.28
C ARG A 543 9.20 19.94 -78.22
N ARG A 544 8.71 21.06 -77.67
CA ARG A 544 8.18 22.18 -78.46
C ARG A 544 9.28 22.87 -79.28
N GLN A 545 10.45 23.14 -78.70
CA GLN A 545 11.62 23.67 -79.41
C GLN A 545 12.11 22.71 -80.51
N ARG A 546 12.19 21.40 -80.24
CA ARG A 546 12.55 20.41 -81.27
C ARG A 546 11.55 20.35 -82.42
N ARG A 547 10.26 20.59 -82.17
CA ARG A 547 9.24 20.70 -83.22
C ARG A 547 9.42 21.96 -84.06
N LEU A 548 9.75 23.10 -83.44
CA LEU A 548 10.00 24.35 -84.14
C LEU A 548 11.28 24.32 -84.99
N LEU A 549 12.36 23.68 -84.49
CA LEU A 549 13.63 23.54 -85.22
C LEU A 549 13.58 22.50 -86.36
N ARG A 550 12.58 21.61 -86.39
CA ARG A 550 12.35 20.67 -87.51
C ARG A 550 11.34 21.20 -88.54
N GLY A 551 10.82 22.42 -88.32
CA GLY A 551 9.87 23.10 -89.21
C GLY A 551 10.51 24.14 -90.13
N HIS A 552 11.85 24.22 -90.14
CA HIS A 552 12.69 24.89 -91.15
C HIS A 552 13.59 23.82 -91.76
#